data_AF-A0A946MNX4-F1
#
_entry.id   AF-A0A946MNX4-F1
#
_cell.length_a   1.000
_cell.length_b   1.000
_cell.length_c   1.000
_cell.angle_alpha   90.00
_cell.angle_beta   90.00
_cell.angle_gamma   90.00
#
_symmetry.space_group_name_H-M   'P 1'
#
loop_
_entity.id
_entity.type
_entity.pdbx_description
1 polymer ?
#
loop_
_entity_poly.entity_id
_entity_poly.type
_entity_poly.pdbx_seq_one_letter_code
_entity_poly.pdbx_strand_id
1 'polypeptide(L)'
;MQKRRYFIRNMNAGTFLEIFMVSAVASILAIRAYLVIADYPQLGNSDLHIAHMLWGGVFMLVGIISLSMFLGKSAQYVGVICGGIGFGTFIDEVGKFITQDNDYFYQPSVSIIYVTFMVIFLAARNIQTRARYSRLEYLMNAIHELEEVAQSDLDKEEKEKVAGYLAECDQNDPLVSELKGALSKIELVPVPEQGYYVRLRTRLATFYRNIATTNWFKWVIIAFFGAQVAFNLFYVFVLVTLKLLSWDVLNVGIIESLAGELEKITFSDYAYLTSSLFAAGLALWGLTLFIKSRLRAFQMFERSVMVSLFLTQVFIFFQAQFWGLAGLIIYLLVYVALRYIIARERLAGVDKQV
;
A
#
# COMPACT_ATOMS: atom_id res chain seq x y z
N MET A 1 -17.80 -19.15 29.54
CA MET A 1 -17.81 -17.67 29.48
C MET A 1 -17.18 -17.22 28.17
N GLN A 2 -17.98 -16.93 27.15
CA GLN A 2 -17.49 -16.42 25.87
C GLN A 2 -16.92 -15.01 26.08
N LYS A 3 -15.63 -14.81 25.76
CA LYS A 3 -15.03 -13.48 25.71
C LYS A 3 -15.81 -12.64 24.69
N ARG A 4 -16.65 -11.71 25.19
CA ARG A 4 -17.30 -10.68 24.38
C ARG A 4 -16.22 -9.95 23.58
N ARG A 5 -16.15 -10.19 22.27
CA ARG A 5 -15.35 -9.36 21.37
C ARG A 5 -16.20 -8.13 21.06
N TYR A 6 -15.85 -7.00 21.65
CA TYR A 6 -16.58 -5.73 21.47
C TYR A 6 -16.43 -5.15 20.06
N PHE A 7 -15.43 -5.58 19.29
CA PHE A 7 -15.18 -5.10 17.93
C PHE A 7 -15.51 -6.19 16.91
N ILE A 8 -16.63 -6.01 16.20
CA ILE A 8 -17.02 -6.83 15.05
C ILE A 8 -16.30 -6.27 13.82
N ARG A 9 -15.54 -7.12 13.11
CA ARG A 9 -14.84 -6.69 11.90
C ARG A 9 -15.83 -6.49 10.76
N ASN A 10 -15.77 -5.33 10.12
CA ASN A 10 -16.48 -5.07 8.87
C ASN A 10 -15.74 -5.77 7.71
N MET A 11 -16.42 -6.64 6.97
CA MET A 11 -15.83 -7.40 5.87
C MET A 11 -15.51 -6.51 4.64
N ASN A 12 -16.12 -5.33 4.53
CA ASN A 12 -15.79 -4.29 3.53
C ASN A 12 -14.65 -3.36 3.97
N ALA A 13 -14.11 -3.52 5.19
CA ALA A 13 -13.05 -2.64 5.71
C ALA A 13 -11.82 -2.57 4.80
N GLY A 14 -11.54 -3.62 4.03
CA GLY A 14 -10.48 -3.62 3.00
C GLY A 14 -10.70 -2.54 1.95
N THR A 15 -11.91 -2.45 1.40
CA THR A 15 -12.27 -1.46 0.38
C THR A 15 -12.25 -0.04 0.95
N PHE A 16 -12.78 0.17 2.16
CA PHE A 16 -12.75 1.48 2.79
C PHE A 16 -11.33 1.94 3.10
N LEU A 17 -10.47 1.06 3.63
CA LEU A 17 -9.07 1.41 3.86
C LEU A 17 -8.35 1.74 2.54
N GLU A 18 -8.59 0.97 1.48
CA GLU A 18 -8.02 1.25 0.15
C GLU A 18 -8.40 2.66 -0.32
N ILE A 19 -9.68 3.03 -0.24
CA ILE A 19 -10.17 4.35 -0.65
C ILE A 19 -9.59 5.45 0.21
N PHE A 20 -9.52 5.25 1.54
CA PHE A 20 -8.88 6.21 2.45
C PHE A 20 -7.42 6.45 2.06
N MET A 21 -6.65 5.38 1.86
CA MET A 21 -5.22 5.46 1.51
C MET A 21 -5.02 6.12 0.15
N VAL A 22 -5.80 5.74 -0.86
CA VAL A 22 -5.73 6.33 -2.21
C VAL A 22 -6.09 7.81 -2.16
N SER A 23 -7.15 8.19 -1.43
CA SER A 23 -7.56 9.59 -1.30
C SER A 23 -6.50 10.42 -0.58
N ALA A 24 -5.89 9.88 0.46
CA ALA A 24 -4.81 10.54 1.19
C ALA A 24 -3.56 10.73 0.33
N VAL A 25 -3.07 9.67 -0.33
CA VAL A 25 -1.91 9.77 -1.23
C VAL A 25 -2.20 10.70 -2.41
N ALA A 26 -3.39 10.62 -3.01
CA ALA A 26 -3.79 11.51 -4.10
C ALA A 26 -3.81 12.98 -3.66
N SER A 27 -4.31 13.28 -2.45
CA SER A 27 -4.30 14.65 -1.92
C SER A 27 -2.89 15.18 -1.70
N ILE A 28 -1.97 14.38 -1.15
CA ILE A 28 -0.55 14.75 -0.99
C ILE A 28 0.08 15.08 -2.33
N LEU A 29 -0.08 14.18 -3.32
CA LEU A 29 0.48 14.40 -4.66
C LEU A 29 -0.14 15.62 -5.35
N ALA A 30 -1.45 15.84 -5.20
CA ALA A 30 -2.14 16.99 -5.77
C ALA A 30 -1.66 18.31 -5.15
N ILE A 31 -1.53 18.37 -3.82
CA ILE A 31 -1.01 19.55 -3.10
C ILE A 31 0.43 19.84 -3.54
N ARG A 32 1.29 18.82 -3.56
CA ARG A 32 2.70 18.98 -3.98
C ARG A 32 2.83 19.42 -5.43
N ALA A 33 2.05 18.82 -6.34
CA ALA A 33 2.02 19.25 -7.73
C ALA A 33 1.53 20.70 -7.86
N TYR A 34 0.49 21.08 -7.13
CA TYR A 34 -0.01 22.45 -7.09
C TYR A 34 1.05 23.44 -6.60
N LEU A 35 1.76 23.13 -5.51
CA LEU A 35 2.80 24.00 -4.96
C LEU A 35 3.97 24.20 -5.92
N VAL A 36 4.38 23.16 -6.65
CA VAL A 36 5.42 23.27 -7.68
C VAL A 36 4.96 24.14 -8.84
N ILE A 37 3.71 23.99 -9.28
CA ILE A 37 3.15 24.77 -10.41
C ILE A 37 2.93 26.24 -10.02
N ALA A 38 2.50 26.49 -8.79
CA ALA A 38 2.17 27.83 -8.29
C ALA A 38 3.39 28.56 -7.68
N ASP A 39 4.58 27.96 -7.76
CA ASP A 39 5.85 28.49 -7.23
C ASP A 39 5.80 28.80 -5.72
N TYR A 40 5.23 27.86 -4.95
CA TYR A 40 5.08 27.92 -3.48
C TYR A 40 4.41 29.22 -2.98
N PRO A 41 3.13 29.44 -3.35
CA PRO A 41 2.41 30.64 -2.95
C PRO A 41 2.20 30.66 -1.45
N GLN A 42 2.49 31.80 -0.82
CA GLN A 42 2.16 31.99 0.59
C GLN A 42 0.66 32.21 0.73
N LEU A 43 -0.05 31.26 1.35
CA LEU A 43 -1.44 31.48 1.78
C LEU A 43 -1.46 32.21 3.11
N GLY A 44 -1.41 33.54 3.06
CA GLY A 44 -1.35 34.39 4.24
C GLY A 44 -0.89 35.82 3.97
N ASN A 45 -0.97 36.67 4.99
CA ASN A 45 -0.25 37.95 5.04
C ASN A 45 1.07 37.76 5.82
N SER A 46 1.91 38.81 5.91
CA SER A 46 3.17 38.80 6.66
C SER A 46 3.07 38.27 8.10
N ASP A 47 1.90 38.39 8.72
CA ASP A 47 1.67 38.05 10.13
C ASP A 47 0.84 36.78 10.33
N LEU A 48 0.17 36.26 9.28
CA LEU A 48 -0.80 35.17 9.41
C LEU A 48 -0.69 34.19 8.26
N HIS A 49 -0.07 33.04 8.51
CA HIS A 49 0.02 31.91 7.58
C HIS A 49 -1.10 30.90 7.88
N ILE A 50 -2.02 30.68 6.93
CA ILE A 50 -3.06 29.65 7.06
C ILE A 50 -2.47 28.33 6.57
N ALA A 51 -2.21 27.42 7.51
CA ALA A 51 -1.78 26.05 7.21
C ALA A 51 -2.87 25.30 6.46
N HIS A 52 -2.52 24.62 5.36
CA HIS A 52 -3.45 23.73 4.66
C HIS A 52 -3.86 22.55 5.54
N MET A 53 -3.05 22.25 6.56
CA MET A 53 -3.40 21.33 7.65
C MET A 53 -4.78 21.64 8.27
N LEU A 54 -5.20 22.91 8.34
CA LEU A 54 -6.52 23.30 8.85
C LEU A 54 -7.65 22.75 7.96
N TRP A 55 -7.50 22.85 6.64
CA TRP A 55 -8.42 22.23 5.69
C TRP A 55 -8.40 20.70 5.83
N GLY A 56 -7.22 20.13 6.11
CA GLY A 56 -7.09 18.72 6.48
C GLY A 56 -7.98 18.34 7.67
N GLY A 57 -7.96 19.14 8.73
CA GLY A 57 -8.83 19.01 9.90
C GLY A 57 -10.32 19.10 9.56
N VAL A 58 -10.71 20.05 8.72
CA VAL A 58 -12.11 20.23 8.27
C VAL A 58 -12.60 19.00 7.49
N PHE A 59 -11.81 18.49 6.55
CA PHE A 59 -12.18 17.28 5.80
C PHE A 59 -12.29 16.04 6.70
N MET A 60 -11.40 15.89 7.68
CA MET A 60 -11.53 14.82 8.69
C MET A 60 -12.78 14.99 9.54
N LEU A 61 -13.12 16.21 9.95
CA LEU A 61 -14.35 16.51 10.69
C LEU A 61 -15.60 16.15 9.88
N VAL A 62 -15.66 16.55 8.60
CA VAL A 62 -16.73 16.14 7.68
C VAL A 62 -16.80 14.62 7.59
N GLY A 63 -15.64 13.94 7.54
CA GLY A 63 -15.57 12.49 7.55
C GLY A 63 -16.22 11.85 8.78
N ILE A 64 -15.88 12.34 9.96
CA ILE A 64 -16.44 11.87 11.25
C ILE A 64 -17.95 12.14 11.33
N ILE A 65 -18.38 13.35 10.95
CA ILE A 65 -19.79 13.74 10.93
C ILE A 65 -20.58 12.83 9.99
N SER A 66 -20.07 12.58 8.78
CA SER A 66 -20.72 11.70 7.80
C SER A 66 -20.91 10.28 8.35
N LEU A 67 -19.89 9.72 9.01
CA LEU A 67 -19.96 8.39 9.62
C LEU A 67 -20.84 8.31 10.87
N SER A 68 -21.09 9.44 11.54
CA SER A 68 -21.85 9.50 12.79
C SER A 68 -23.33 9.85 12.57
N MET A 69 -23.64 10.63 11.53
CA MET A 69 -24.99 11.12 11.25
C MET A 69 -25.80 10.19 10.36
N PHE A 70 -25.14 9.36 9.56
CA PHE A 70 -25.79 8.56 8.52
C PHE A 70 -25.36 7.10 8.58
N LEU A 71 -26.27 6.19 8.25
CA LEU A 71 -26.04 4.75 8.32
C LEU A 71 -25.61 4.13 6.97
N GLY A 72 -26.08 4.70 5.86
CA GLY A 72 -25.91 4.12 4.52
C GLY A 72 -24.48 4.14 3.96
N LYS A 73 -24.16 3.21 3.03
CA LYS A 73 -22.83 3.08 2.42
C LYS A 73 -22.35 4.35 1.74
N SER A 74 -23.21 5.14 1.10
CA SER A 74 -22.82 6.41 0.47
C SER A 74 -22.17 7.37 1.47
N ALA A 75 -22.71 7.47 2.69
CA ALA A 75 -22.13 8.30 3.74
C ALA A 75 -20.84 7.70 4.30
N GLN A 76 -20.71 6.37 4.30
CA GLN A 76 -19.44 5.70 4.63
C GLN A 76 -18.36 6.03 3.59
N TYR A 77 -18.68 5.99 2.29
CA TYR A 77 -17.76 6.39 1.22
C TYR A 77 -17.35 7.86 1.33
N VAL A 78 -18.31 8.78 1.53
CA VAL A 78 -18.01 10.19 1.78
C VAL A 78 -17.11 10.34 3.01
N GLY A 79 -17.44 9.63 4.09
CA GLY A 79 -16.69 9.60 5.34
C GLY A 79 -15.23 9.21 5.14
N VAL A 80 -15.01 8.14 4.41
CA VAL A 80 -13.70 7.55 4.10
C VAL A 80 -12.90 8.41 3.11
N ILE A 81 -13.55 8.97 2.09
CA ILE A 81 -12.92 9.87 1.11
C ILE A 81 -12.49 11.17 1.79
N CYS A 82 -13.40 11.85 2.49
CA CYS A 82 -13.11 13.07 3.23
C CYS A 82 -12.08 12.82 4.34
N GLY A 83 -12.20 11.71 5.07
CA GLY A 83 -11.19 11.30 6.05
C GLY A 83 -9.81 11.11 5.42
N GLY A 84 -9.73 10.48 4.25
CA GLY A 84 -8.49 10.26 3.51
C GLY A 84 -7.88 11.57 3.00
N ILE A 85 -8.66 12.39 2.30
CA ILE A 85 -8.22 13.73 1.83
C ILE A 85 -7.76 14.57 3.01
N GLY A 86 -8.52 14.57 4.10
CA GLY A 86 -8.22 15.33 5.30
C GLY A 86 -6.91 14.89 5.96
N PHE A 87 -6.73 13.58 6.12
CA PHE A 87 -5.50 13.00 6.66
C PHE A 87 -4.29 13.26 5.75
N GLY A 88 -4.44 13.11 4.44
CA GLY A 88 -3.38 13.37 3.47
C GLY A 88 -2.94 14.84 3.44
N THR A 89 -3.90 15.76 3.46
CA THR A 89 -3.64 17.21 3.57
C THR A 89 -2.96 17.55 4.90
N PHE A 90 -3.37 16.90 6.00
CA PHE A 90 -2.78 17.09 7.32
C PHE A 90 -1.32 16.61 7.37
N ILE A 91 -1.05 15.40 6.88
CA ILE A 91 0.29 14.79 6.97
C ILE A 91 1.28 15.40 5.96
N ASP A 92 0.79 16.07 4.91
CA ASP A 92 1.66 16.76 3.96
C ASP A 92 2.49 17.88 4.61
N GLU A 93 1.95 18.55 5.63
CA GLU A 93 2.66 19.61 6.37
C GLU A 93 3.54 19.08 7.51
N VAL A 94 3.73 17.76 7.64
CA VAL A 94 4.47 17.18 8.77
C VAL A 94 5.91 17.73 8.88
N GLY A 95 6.56 18.06 7.76
CA GLY A 95 7.92 18.64 7.77
C GLY A 95 7.98 19.99 8.48
N LYS A 96 6.97 20.83 8.22
CA LYS A 96 6.83 22.15 8.83
C LYS A 96 6.70 22.08 10.34
N PHE A 97 6.05 21.05 10.89
CA PHE A 97 5.78 20.99 12.33
C PHE A 97 6.75 20.10 13.12
N ILE A 98 7.67 19.40 12.44
CA ILE A 98 8.72 18.62 13.11
C ILE A 98 9.95 19.49 13.41
N THR A 99 10.23 20.50 12.59
CA THR A 99 11.40 21.36 12.74
C THR A 99 11.07 22.60 13.57
N GLN A 100 12.05 23.07 14.35
CA GLN A 100 11.89 24.32 15.12
C GLN A 100 11.73 25.54 14.19
N ASP A 101 12.30 25.47 12.99
CA ASP A 101 12.33 26.55 12.00
C ASP A 101 11.17 26.50 10.98
N ASN A 102 10.23 25.57 11.14
CA ASN A 102 9.11 25.38 10.21
C ASN A 102 9.51 25.10 8.74
N ASP A 103 10.54 24.29 8.53
CA ASP A 103 11.06 23.92 7.22
C ASP A 103 10.14 22.93 6.49
N TYR A 104 9.55 23.40 5.39
CA TYR A 104 8.67 22.61 4.51
C TYR A 104 9.41 21.52 3.73
N PHE A 105 10.72 21.67 3.53
CA PHE A 105 11.59 20.75 2.78
C PHE A 105 12.41 19.84 3.68
N TYR A 106 12.07 19.79 4.97
CA TYR A 106 12.78 18.96 5.94
C TYR A 106 12.91 17.53 5.40
N GLN A 107 14.14 17.14 5.11
CA GLN A 107 14.48 15.94 4.33
C GLN A 107 13.75 14.65 4.80
N PRO A 108 13.55 14.40 6.11
CA PRO A 108 12.84 13.22 6.61
C PRO A 108 11.32 13.18 6.33
N SER A 109 10.69 14.27 5.87
CA SER A 109 9.23 14.39 5.79
C SER A 109 8.58 13.30 4.95
N VAL A 110 9.10 13.05 3.73
CA VAL A 110 8.54 12.04 2.82
C VAL A 110 8.70 10.63 3.39
N SER A 111 9.82 10.35 4.09
CA SER A 111 10.02 9.08 4.79
C SER A 111 9.03 8.89 5.92
N ILE A 112 8.74 9.93 6.70
CA ILE A 112 7.77 9.87 7.80
C ILE A 112 6.36 9.63 7.26
N ILE A 113 5.97 10.33 6.20
CA ILE A 113 4.72 10.08 5.47
C ILE A 113 4.65 8.60 5.06
N TYR A 114 5.70 8.11 4.39
CA TYR A 114 5.75 6.72 3.91
C TYR A 114 5.65 5.69 5.05
N VAL A 115 6.40 5.88 6.14
CA VAL A 115 6.35 5.00 7.32
C VAL A 115 4.96 5.03 7.96
N THR A 116 4.31 6.19 8.01
CA THR A 116 2.95 6.32 8.53
C THR A 116 1.96 5.49 7.72
N PHE A 117 1.97 5.62 6.39
CA PHE A 117 1.15 4.80 5.50
C PHE A 117 1.46 3.30 5.63
N MET A 118 2.74 2.96 5.74
CA MET A 118 3.20 1.59 5.92
C MET A 118 2.68 0.98 7.23
N VAL A 119 2.74 1.71 8.34
CA VAL A 119 2.21 1.27 9.64
C VAL A 119 0.69 1.10 9.58
N ILE A 120 -0.04 2.05 9.00
CA ILE A 120 -1.50 1.95 8.82
C ILE A 120 -1.85 0.71 7.99
N PHE A 121 -1.15 0.49 6.88
CA PHE A 121 -1.35 -0.68 6.03
C PHE A 121 -1.09 -1.99 6.79
N LEU A 122 0.02 -2.09 7.52
CA LEU A 122 0.37 -3.28 8.30
C LEU A 122 -0.62 -3.53 9.44
N ALA A 123 -1.04 -2.48 10.15
CA ALA A 123 -2.05 -2.57 11.21
C ALA A 123 -3.38 -3.10 10.66
N ALA A 124 -3.86 -2.52 9.57
CA ALA A 124 -5.11 -2.96 8.94
C ALA A 124 -5.00 -4.38 8.38
N ARG A 125 -3.86 -4.73 7.76
CA ARG A 125 -3.59 -6.09 7.28
C ARG A 125 -3.61 -7.07 8.44
N ASN A 126 -3.02 -6.73 9.58
CA ASN A 126 -3.00 -7.57 10.78
C ASN A 126 -4.43 -7.84 11.31
N ILE A 127 -5.29 -6.82 11.29
CA ILE A 127 -6.70 -6.93 11.71
C ILE A 127 -7.49 -7.85 10.76
N GLN A 128 -7.27 -7.71 9.45
CA GLN A 128 -8.02 -8.48 8.43
C GLN A 128 -7.52 -9.92 8.26
N THR A 129 -6.23 -10.20 8.46
CA THR A 129 -5.65 -11.54 8.19
C THR A 129 -5.68 -12.51 9.36
N ARG A 130 -6.07 -12.07 10.57
CA ARG A 130 -6.12 -12.95 11.74
C ARG A 130 -7.42 -13.77 11.75
N ALA A 131 -7.30 -15.04 11.37
CA ALA A 131 -8.31 -16.10 11.46
C ALA A 131 -9.58 -15.93 10.58
N ARG A 132 -10.23 -17.05 10.24
CA ARG A 132 -11.60 -17.05 9.68
C ARG A 132 -12.49 -16.20 10.58
N TYR A 133 -13.41 -15.46 9.97
CA TYR A 133 -14.43 -14.71 10.70
C TYR A 133 -15.26 -15.68 11.56
N SER A 134 -15.66 -15.21 12.74
CA SER A 134 -16.54 -15.96 13.62
C SER A 134 -17.97 -15.99 13.07
N ARG A 135 -18.78 -16.98 13.48
CA ARG A 135 -20.19 -17.08 13.09
C ARG A 135 -20.97 -15.80 13.39
N LEU A 136 -20.68 -15.14 14.52
CA LEU A 136 -21.29 -13.86 14.89
C LEU A 136 -20.85 -12.72 13.96
N GLU A 137 -19.58 -12.69 13.54
CA GLU A 137 -19.11 -11.70 12.56
C GLU A 137 -19.82 -11.89 11.21
N TYR A 138 -20.01 -13.13 10.75
CA TYR A 138 -20.78 -13.38 9.52
C TYR A 138 -22.24 -12.93 9.66
N LEU A 139 -22.90 -13.23 10.77
CA LEU A 139 -24.29 -12.83 10.99
C LEU A 139 -24.43 -11.30 11.03
N MET A 140 -23.57 -10.61 11.78
CA MET A 140 -23.61 -9.14 11.89
C MET A 140 -23.31 -8.46 10.55
N ASN A 141 -22.37 -8.99 9.76
CA ASN A 141 -22.11 -8.46 8.42
C ASN A 141 -23.27 -8.77 7.46
N ALA A 142 -23.92 -9.93 7.56
CA ALA A 142 -25.11 -10.24 6.75
C ALA A 142 -26.28 -9.29 7.04
N ILE A 143 -26.52 -8.98 8.33
CA ILE A 143 -27.52 -7.98 8.74
C ILE A 143 -27.16 -6.60 8.20
N HIS A 144 -25.89 -6.19 8.31
CA HIS A 144 -25.44 -4.88 7.83
C HIS A 144 -25.56 -4.74 6.30
N GLU A 145 -25.27 -5.78 5.53
CA GLU A 145 -25.51 -5.74 4.07
C GLU A 145 -27.00 -5.73 3.73
N LEU A 146 -27.85 -6.47 4.46
CA LEU A 146 -29.31 -6.45 4.25
C LEU A 146 -29.94 -5.09 4.58
N GLU A 147 -29.38 -4.34 5.53
CA GLU A 147 -29.79 -2.98 5.85
C GLU A 147 -29.71 -2.06 4.62
N GLU A 148 -28.67 -2.20 3.83
CA GLU A 148 -28.46 -1.39 2.63
C GLU A 148 -29.34 -1.82 1.47
N VAL A 149 -29.57 -3.12 1.35
CA VAL A 149 -30.51 -3.69 0.38
C VAL A 149 -31.91 -3.11 0.58
N ALA A 150 -32.29 -2.85 1.84
CA ALA A 150 -33.55 -2.18 2.14
C ALA A 150 -33.58 -0.70 1.72
N GLN A 151 -32.42 -0.06 1.45
CA GLN A 151 -32.31 1.33 1.00
C GLN A 151 -32.11 1.49 -0.51
N SER A 152 -31.36 0.58 -1.17
CA SER A 152 -30.82 0.83 -2.52
C SER A 152 -31.08 -0.29 -3.54
N ASP A 153 -32.05 -1.17 -3.24
CA ASP A 153 -32.37 -2.39 -4.00
C ASP A 153 -31.22 -3.43 -4.03
N LEU A 154 -31.56 -4.70 -4.25
CA LEU A 154 -30.58 -5.81 -4.21
C LEU A 154 -30.08 -6.15 -5.61
N ASP A 155 -28.78 -6.03 -5.86
CA ASP A 155 -28.18 -6.60 -7.06
C ASP A 155 -27.82 -8.09 -6.89
N LYS A 156 -27.48 -8.76 -8.00
CA LYS A 156 -27.16 -10.19 -7.99
C LYS A 156 -25.89 -10.50 -7.18
N GLU A 157 -24.86 -9.67 -7.26
CA GLU A 157 -23.60 -9.88 -6.57
C GLU A 157 -23.77 -9.70 -5.05
N GLU A 158 -24.53 -8.71 -4.63
CA GLU A 158 -24.89 -8.46 -3.24
C GLU A 158 -25.74 -9.59 -2.67
N LYS A 159 -26.69 -10.12 -3.44
CA LYS A 159 -27.50 -11.28 -3.03
C LYS A 159 -26.64 -12.50 -2.78
N GLU A 160 -25.71 -12.80 -3.69
CA GLU A 160 -24.77 -13.91 -3.57
C GLU A 160 -23.84 -13.72 -2.37
N LYS A 161 -23.39 -12.49 -2.12
CA LYS A 161 -22.55 -12.13 -0.98
C LYS A 161 -23.26 -12.36 0.36
N VAL A 162 -24.49 -11.85 0.52
CA VAL A 162 -25.30 -12.06 1.73
C VAL A 162 -25.60 -13.55 1.93
N ALA A 163 -25.97 -14.26 0.86
CA ALA A 163 -26.21 -15.70 0.92
C ALA A 163 -24.94 -16.46 1.37
N GLY A 164 -23.77 -16.06 0.88
CA GLY A 164 -22.48 -16.59 1.31
C GLY A 164 -22.20 -16.37 2.80
N TYR A 165 -22.51 -15.18 3.33
CA TYR A 165 -22.36 -14.90 4.77
C TYR A 165 -23.30 -15.75 5.61
N LEU A 166 -24.57 -15.87 5.20
CA LEU A 166 -25.57 -16.69 5.90
C LEU A 166 -25.25 -18.19 5.84
N ALA A 167 -24.51 -18.66 4.83
CA ALA A 167 -24.06 -20.06 4.73
C ALA A 167 -22.98 -20.40 5.77
N GLU A 168 -22.13 -19.44 6.14
CA GLU A 168 -21.07 -19.62 7.15
C GLU A 168 -21.56 -19.39 8.59
N CYS A 169 -22.81 -18.93 8.77
CA CYS A 169 -23.45 -18.74 10.07
C CYS A 169 -23.89 -20.06 10.72
N ASP A 170 -24.31 -19.99 11.98
CA ASP A 170 -24.96 -21.12 12.65
C ASP A 170 -26.36 -21.35 12.06
N GLN A 171 -26.56 -22.49 11.42
CA GLN A 171 -27.81 -22.79 10.72
C GLN A 171 -28.98 -23.07 11.66
N ASN A 172 -28.71 -23.30 12.95
CA ASN A 172 -29.73 -23.49 13.98
C ASN A 172 -30.19 -22.18 14.61
N ASP A 173 -29.57 -21.05 14.27
CA ASP A 173 -29.98 -19.73 14.76
C ASP A 173 -31.29 -19.29 14.06
N PRO A 174 -32.38 -19.01 14.80
CA PRO A 174 -33.64 -18.56 14.22
C PRO A 174 -33.50 -17.32 13.34
N LEU A 175 -32.56 -16.42 13.67
CA LEU A 175 -32.33 -15.21 12.88
C LEU A 175 -31.80 -15.55 11.47
N VAL A 176 -30.98 -16.59 11.34
CA VAL A 176 -30.43 -16.98 10.03
C VAL A 176 -31.54 -17.51 9.12
N SER A 177 -32.48 -18.28 9.64
CA SER A 177 -33.63 -18.76 8.85
C SER A 177 -34.53 -17.61 8.39
N GLU A 178 -34.79 -16.63 9.26
CA GLU A 178 -35.61 -15.46 8.90
C GLU A 178 -34.92 -14.58 7.86
N LEU A 179 -33.62 -14.31 8.01
CA LEU A 179 -32.85 -13.51 7.05
C LEU A 179 -32.76 -14.20 5.68
N LYS A 180 -32.61 -15.53 5.63
CA LYS A 180 -32.70 -16.30 4.38
C LYS A 180 -34.10 -16.20 3.75
N GLY A 181 -35.14 -16.28 4.58
CA GLY A 181 -36.52 -16.09 4.16
C GLY A 181 -36.75 -14.71 3.54
N ALA A 182 -36.24 -13.65 4.17
CA ALA A 182 -36.30 -12.29 3.65
C ALA A 182 -35.54 -12.16 2.32
N LEU A 183 -34.29 -12.66 2.25
CA LEU A 183 -33.44 -12.59 1.05
C LEU A 183 -34.07 -13.27 -0.17
N SER A 184 -34.82 -14.36 0.03
CA SER A 184 -35.49 -15.07 -1.07
C SER A 184 -36.65 -14.28 -1.68
N LYS A 185 -37.30 -13.41 -0.91
CA LYS A 185 -38.45 -12.60 -1.34
C LYS A 185 -38.07 -11.28 -2.00
N ILE A 186 -36.80 -10.86 -1.90
CA ILE A 186 -36.31 -9.61 -2.50
C ILE A 186 -36.07 -9.84 -4.00
N GLU A 187 -36.74 -9.04 -4.82
CA GLU A 187 -36.57 -9.01 -6.27
C GLU A 187 -35.20 -8.43 -6.64
N LEU A 188 -34.58 -8.99 -7.67
CA LEU A 188 -33.28 -8.55 -8.16
C LEU A 188 -33.44 -7.35 -9.08
N VAL A 189 -32.68 -6.30 -8.83
CA VAL A 189 -32.57 -5.14 -9.72
C VAL A 189 -31.27 -5.28 -10.53
N PRO A 190 -31.23 -4.85 -11.81
CA PRO A 190 -30.00 -4.82 -12.58
C PRO A 190 -28.88 -4.09 -11.84
N VAL A 191 -27.68 -4.67 -11.88
CA VAL A 191 -26.47 -4.15 -11.23
C VAL A 191 -26.26 -2.67 -11.60
N PRO A 192 -26.15 -1.75 -10.63
CA PRO A 192 -25.86 -0.34 -10.91
C PRO A 192 -24.60 -0.21 -11.77
N GLU A 193 -24.55 0.79 -12.66
CA GLU A 193 -23.36 1.01 -13.48
C GLU A 193 -22.12 1.19 -12.59
N GLN A 194 -21.14 0.29 -12.73
CA GLN A 194 -19.89 0.34 -11.97
C GLN A 194 -19.23 1.72 -12.13
N GLY A 195 -18.93 2.38 -11.03
CA GLY A 195 -18.28 3.69 -11.03
C GLY A 195 -16.93 3.69 -11.77
N TYR A 196 -16.50 4.87 -12.22
CA TYR A 196 -15.28 5.05 -13.01
C TYR A 196 -14.03 4.38 -12.40
N TYR A 197 -13.88 4.47 -11.06
CA TYR A 197 -12.80 3.85 -10.30
C TYR A 197 -12.75 2.32 -10.48
N VAL A 198 -13.90 1.65 -10.37
CA VAL A 198 -14.00 0.19 -10.47
C VAL A 198 -13.66 -0.28 -11.88
N ARG A 199 -14.16 0.42 -12.91
CA ARG A 199 -13.84 0.11 -14.32
C ARG A 199 -12.34 0.23 -14.59
N LEU A 200 -11.73 1.33 -14.15
CA LEU A 200 -10.30 1.57 -14.33
C LEU A 200 -9.47 0.50 -13.62
N ARG A 201 -9.78 0.19 -12.36
CA ARG A 201 -9.13 -0.88 -11.58
C ARG A 201 -9.20 -2.23 -12.28
N THR A 202 -10.39 -2.64 -12.72
CA THR A 202 -10.60 -3.94 -13.37
C THR A 202 -9.85 -4.01 -14.71
N ARG A 203 -9.85 -2.93 -15.49
CA ARG A 203 -9.12 -2.84 -16.76
C ARG A 203 -7.61 -2.96 -16.53
N LEU A 204 -7.06 -2.20 -15.59
CA LEU A 204 -5.63 -2.26 -15.23
C LEU A 204 -5.26 -3.66 -14.71
N ALA A 205 -6.08 -4.24 -13.84
CA ALA A 205 -5.85 -5.58 -13.30
C ALA A 205 -5.86 -6.66 -14.40
N THR A 206 -6.77 -6.56 -15.36
CA THR A 206 -6.88 -7.51 -16.49
C THR A 206 -5.71 -7.37 -17.44
N PHE A 207 -5.37 -6.14 -17.83
CA PHE A 207 -4.21 -5.84 -18.67
C PHE A 207 -2.92 -6.39 -18.04
N TYR A 208 -2.72 -6.10 -16.76
CA TYR A 208 -1.57 -6.58 -16.01
C TYR A 208 -1.52 -8.11 -15.94
N ARG A 209 -2.66 -8.76 -15.66
CA ARG A 209 -2.77 -10.21 -15.61
C ARG A 209 -2.40 -10.85 -16.95
N ASN A 210 -2.88 -10.28 -18.06
CA ASN A 210 -2.59 -10.78 -19.40
C ASN A 210 -1.09 -10.69 -19.75
N ILE A 211 -0.40 -9.65 -19.29
CA ILE A 211 1.05 -9.55 -19.46
C ILE A 211 1.76 -10.56 -18.56
N ALA A 212 1.37 -10.64 -17.29
CA ALA A 212 1.99 -11.51 -16.30
C ALA A 212 1.83 -13.02 -16.58
N THR A 213 0.84 -13.42 -17.39
CA THR A 213 0.66 -14.82 -17.81
C THR A 213 1.60 -15.25 -18.94
N THR A 214 2.23 -14.30 -19.65
CA THR A 214 3.14 -14.62 -20.76
C THR A 214 4.46 -15.24 -20.26
N ASN A 215 5.04 -16.15 -21.04
CA ASN A 215 6.30 -16.80 -20.66
C ASN A 215 7.50 -15.84 -20.69
N TRP A 216 7.48 -14.83 -21.55
CA TRP A 216 8.54 -13.81 -21.61
C TRP A 216 8.59 -12.96 -20.35
N PHE A 217 7.45 -12.65 -19.74
CA PHE A 217 7.39 -11.85 -18.51
C PHE A 217 8.18 -12.47 -17.34
N LYS A 218 8.27 -13.80 -17.28
CA LYS A 218 9.12 -14.49 -16.28
C LYS A 218 10.60 -14.11 -16.44
N TRP A 219 11.08 -14.05 -17.69
CA TRP A 219 12.44 -13.63 -18.00
C TRP A 219 12.66 -12.14 -17.71
N VAL A 220 11.66 -11.29 -17.93
CA VAL A 220 11.72 -9.87 -17.53
C VAL A 220 11.93 -9.73 -16.03
N ILE A 221 11.20 -10.49 -15.21
CA ILE A 221 11.37 -10.46 -13.75
C ILE A 221 12.77 -10.94 -13.34
N ILE A 222 13.26 -12.03 -13.94
CA ILE A 222 14.62 -12.54 -13.65
C ILE A 222 15.69 -11.53 -14.07
N ALA A 223 15.56 -10.94 -15.26
CA ALA A 223 16.47 -9.92 -15.76
C ALA A 223 16.45 -8.67 -14.87
N PHE A 224 15.27 -8.25 -14.39
CA PHE A 224 15.12 -7.16 -13.43
C PHE A 224 15.90 -7.43 -12.15
N PHE A 225 15.72 -8.60 -11.51
CA PHE A 225 16.48 -8.93 -10.30
C PHE A 225 17.98 -9.13 -10.56
N GLY A 226 18.35 -9.69 -11.71
CA GLY A 226 19.76 -9.82 -12.13
C GLY A 226 20.42 -8.46 -12.28
N ALA A 227 19.76 -7.53 -12.98
CA ALA A 227 20.22 -6.15 -13.12
C ALA A 227 20.28 -5.43 -11.77
N GLN A 228 19.27 -5.60 -10.91
CA GLN A 228 19.26 -5.01 -9.57
C GLN A 228 20.43 -5.49 -8.70
N VAL A 229 20.72 -6.80 -8.71
CA VAL A 229 21.86 -7.37 -7.98
C VAL A 229 23.17 -6.86 -8.55
N ALA A 230 23.32 -6.85 -9.88
CA ALA A 230 24.53 -6.34 -10.55
C ALA A 230 24.76 -4.85 -10.22
N PHE A 231 23.70 -4.03 -10.28
CA PHE A 231 23.77 -2.61 -9.94
C PHE A 231 24.18 -2.39 -8.48
N ASN A 232 23.60 -3.12 -7.53
CA ASN A 232 23.98 -3.03 -6.12
C ASN A 232 25.43 -3.47 -5.87
N LEU A 233 25.87 -4.56 -6.50
CA LEU A 233 27.26 -5.02 -6.38
C LEU A 233 28.24 -4.01 -7.00
N PHE A 234 27.89 -3.44 -8.15
CA PHE A 234 28.67 -2.39 -8.79
C PHE A 234 28.76 -1.14 -7.91
N TYR A 235 27.64 -0.70 -7.34
CA TYR A 235 27.60 0.43 -6.41
C TYR A 235 28.52 0.22 -5.20
N VAL A 236 28.44 -0.96 -4.56
CA VAL A 236 29.32 -1.31 -3.43
C VAL A 236 30.78 -1.39 -3.86
N PHE A 237 31.07 -1.98 -5.03
CA PHE A 237 32.42 -2.05 -5.57
C PHE A 237 33.03 -0.66 -5.79
N VAL A 238 32.27 0.28 -6.37
CA VAL A 238 32.69 1.66 -6.57
C VAL A 238 33.00 2.33 -5.23
N LEU A 239 32.10 2.20 -4.25
CA LEU A 239 32.30 2.79 -2.91
C LEU A 239 33.56 2.26 -2.22
N VAL A 240 33.77 0.94 -2.24
CA VAL A 240 34.94 0.30 -1.63
C VAL A 240 36.22 0.73 -2.35
N THR A 241 36.20 0.77 -3.69
CA THR A 241 37.36 1.17 -4.50
C THR A 241 37.75 2.63 -4.24
N LEU A 242 36.78 3.55 -4.22
CA LEU A 242 37.04 4.97 -3.93
C LEU A 242 37.61 5.15 -2.52
N LYS A 243 37.06 4.43 -1.52
CA LYS A 243 37.57 4.48 -0.15
C LYS A 243 39.00 3.91 -0.03
N LEU A 244 39.27 2.76 -0.67
CA LEU A 244 40.60 2.15 -0.65
C LEU A 244 41.63 3.04 -1.36
N LEU A 245 41.26 3.67 -2.48
CA LEU A 245 42.13 4.55 -3.26
C LEU A 245 42.46 5.84 -2.49
N SER A 246 41.51 6.34 -1.69
CA SER A 246 41.70 7.51 -0.82
C SER A 246 42.62 7.24 0.39
N TRP A 247 42.75 5.99 0.82
CA TRP A 247 43.49 5.64 2.03
C TRP A 247 45.00 5.44 1.83
N ASP A 248 45.46 4.99 0.66
CA ASP A 248 46.85 4.50 0.54
C ASP A 248 47.69 5.00 -0.65
N VAL A 249 47.15 5.56 -1.76
CA VAL A 249 47.94 5.50 -3.04
C VAL A 249 48.09 6.82 -3.83
N LEU A 250 47.14 7.74 -3.85
CA LEU A 250 47.22 8.91 -4.73
C LEU A 250 46.73 10.18 -4.03
N ASN A 251 47.67 10.99 -3.54
CA ASN A 251 47.45 12.35 -3.02
C ASN A 251 47.10 13.33 -4.17
N VAL A 252 46.04 12.99 -4.92
CA VAL A 252 45.52 13.76 -6.06
C VAL A 252 44.27 14.46 -5.55
N GLY A 253 44.33 15.79 -5.42
CA GLY A 253 43.27 16.60 -4.77
C GLY A 253 41.85 16.42 -5.35
N ILE A 254 41.71 15.89 -6.56
CA ILE A 254 40.40 15.52 -7.14
C ILE A 254 39.79 14.31 -6.42
N ILE A 255 40.58 13.26 -6.16
CA ILE A 255 40.15 12.03 -5.48
C ILE A 255 39.88 12.33 -4.01
N GLU A 256 40.69 13.19 -3.39
CA GLU A 256 40.51 13.62 -2.00
C GLU A 256 39.25 14.47 -1.82
N SER A 257 38.90 15.33 -2.79
CA SER A 257 37.63 16.08 -2.76
C SER A 257 36.39 15.19 -2.89
N LEU A 258 36.44 14.17 -3.76
CA LEU A 258 35.36 13.19 -3.94
C LEU A 258 35.28 12.22 -2.74
N ALA A 259 36.43 11.85 -2.16
CA ALA A 259 36.50 11.00 -0.98
C ALA A 259 36.06 11.73 0.30
N GLY A 260 36.34 13.04 0.42
CA GLY A 260 35.92 13.87 1.55
C GLY A 260 34.40 14.10 1.60
N GLU A 261 33.71 14.12 0.46
CA GLU A 261 32.25 14.04 0.42
C GLU A 261 31.74 12.64 0.81
N LEU A 262 32.46 11.59 0.42
CA LEU A 262 32.15 10.20 0.81
C LEU A 262 32.50 9.88 2.27
N GLU A 263 33.33 10.66 2.95
CA GLU A 263 33.67 10.44 4.37
C GLU A 263 32.56 10.90 5.31
N LYS A 264 31.67 11.79 4.82
CA LYS A 264 30.43 12.19 5.50
C LYS A 264 29.30 11.18 5.26
N ILE A 265 29.58 9.87 5.36
CA ILE A 265 28.54 8.83 5.32
C ILE A 265 27.59 9.08 6.48
N THR A 266 26.37 9.46 6.18
CA THR A 266 25.34 9.67 7.20
C THR A 266 24.79 8.32 7.62
N PHE A 267 24.21 8.23 8.83
CA PHE A 267 23.52 7.02 9.30
C PHE A 267 22.49 6.49 8.26
N SER A 268 21.80 7.39 7.55
CA SER A 268 20.86 7.06 6.47
C SER A 268 21.50 6.25 5.34
N ASP A 269 22.75 6.55 4.99
CA ASP A 269 23.44 5.93 3.86
C ASP A 269 23.89 4.52 4.23
N TYR A 270 24.37 4.35 5.47
CA TYR A 270 24.67 3.03 6.01
C TYR A 270 23.41 2.16 6.12
N ALA A 271 22.30 2.73 6.59
CA ALA A 271 21.03 2.01 6.70
C ALA A 271 20.43 1.65 5.33
N TYR A 272 20.54 2.55 4.35
CA TYR A 272 20.21 2.28 2.95
C TYR A 272 21.06 1.12 2.40
N LEU A 273 22.38 1.18 2.53
CA LEU A 273 23.31 0.17 2.04
C LEU A 273 23.07 -1.20 2.66
N THR A 274 22.92 -1.26 3.99
CA THR A 274 22.68 -2.53 4.69
C THR A 274 21.35 -3.16 4.31
N SER A 275 20.28 -2.35 4.21
CA SER A 275 18.96 -2.85 3.80
C SER A 275 18.94 -3.30 2.33
N SER A 276 19.58 -2.55 1.43
CA SER A 276 19.64 -2.88 0.00
C SER A 276 20.50 -4.12 -0.25
N LEU A 277 21.61 -4.29 0.49
CA LEU A 277 22.42 -5.51 0.47
C LEU A 277 21.64 -6.72 0.97
N PHE A 278 20.87 -6.58 2.04
CA PHE A 278 20.03 -7.67 2.53
C PHE A 278 18.97 -8.08 1.49
N ALA A 279 18.31 -7.10 0.85
CA ALA A 279 17.38 -7.36 -0.25
C ALA A 279 18.08 -8.01 -1.47
N ALA A 280 19.28 -7.54 -1.84
CA ALA A 280 20.07 -8.07 -2.94
C ALA A 280 20.54 -9.51 -2.67
N GLY A 281 20.92 -9.84 -1.43
CA GLY A 281 21.27 -11.20 -1.03
C GLY A 281 20.09 -12.16 -1.19
N LEU A 282 18.88 -11.74 -0.81
CA LEU A 282 17.66 -12.52 -1.06
C LEU A 282 17.37 -12.70 -2.56
N ALA A 283 17.58 -11.66 -3.37
CA ALA A 283 17.41 -11.74 -4.81
C ALA A 283 18.45 -12.69 -5.45
N LEU A 284 19.72 -12.60 -5.06
CA LEU A 284 20.78 -13.51 -5.49
C LEU A 284 20.44 -14.96 -5.13
N TRP A 285 19.93 -15.20 -3.93
CA TRP A 285 19.48 -16.54 -3.52
C TRP A 285 18.30 -17.00 -4.39
N GLY A 286 17.36 -16.11 -4.72
CA GLY A 286 16.30 -16.39 -5.68
C GLY A 286 16.82 -16.80 -7.06
N LEU A 287 17.83 -16.10 -7.60
CA LEU A 287 18.46 -16.41 -8.89
C LEU A 287 19.11 -17.79 -8.89
N THR A 288 19.85 -18.14 -7.84
CA THR A 288 20.48 -19.48 -7.72
C THR A 288 19.44 -20.60 -7.55
N LEU A 289 18.32 -20.32 -6.88
CA LEU A 289 17.21 -21.27 -6.72
C LEU A 289 16.39 -21.45 -8.01
N PHE A 290 16.44 -20.51 -8.95
CA PHE A 290 15.67 -20.58 -10.20
C PHE A 290 15.97 -21.86 -11.00
N ILE A 291 17.22 -22.34 -10.94
CA ILE A 291 17.67 -23.58 -11.58
C ILE A 291 17.03 -24.82 -10.93
N LYS A 292 16.76 -24.78 -9.62
CA LYS A 292 16.26 -25.94 -8.85
C LYS A 292 14.74 -25.94 -8.69
N SER A 293 14.14 -24.80 -8.38
CA SER A 293 12.70 -24.65 -8.15
C SER A 293 12.24 -23.23 -8.44
N ARG A 294 11.43 -23.08 -9.49
CA ARG A 294 10.82 -21.81 -9.88
C ARG A 294 10.00 -21.20 -8.77
N LEU A 295 9.20 -22.02 -8.07
CA LEU A 295 8.36 -21.55 -6.97
C LEU A 295 9.19 -20.94 -5.84
N ARG A 296 10.27 -21.61 -5.42
CA ARG A 296 11.15 -21.10 -4.34
C ARG A 296 11.90 -19.85 -4.77
N ALA A 297 12.31 -19.77 -6.04
CA ALA A 297 12.95 -18.57 -6.60
C ALA A 297 12.02 -17.35 -6.52
N PHE A 298 10.78 -17.48 -7.01
CA PHE A 298 9.81 -16.38 -6.95
C PHE A 298 9.45 -15.99 -5.51
N GLN A 299 9.42 -16.94 -4.57
CA GLN A 299 9.22 -16.63 -3.14
C GLN A 299 10.38 -15.84 -2.54
N MET A 300 11.63 -16.12 -2.92
CA MET A 300 12.76 -15.29 -2.48
C MET A 300 12.73 -13.90 -3.09
N PHE A 301 12.35 -13.79 -4.36
CA PHE A 301 12.12 -12.49 -5.01
C PHE A 301 11.00 -11.70 -4.31
N GLU A 302 9.90 -12.35 -3.92
CA GLU A 302 8.83 -11.70 -3.14
C GLU A 302 9.37 -11.14 -1.83
N ARG A 303 10.17 -11.93 -1.10
CA ARG A 303 10.81 -11.50 0.16
C ARG A 303 11.79 -10.35 -0.05
N SER A 304 12.60 -10.39 -1.11
CA SER A 304 13.51 -9.31 -1.48
C SER A 304 12.74 -7.99 -1.70
N VAL A 305 11.66 -8.03 -2.48
CA VAL A 305 10.80 -6.85 -2.74
C VAL A 305 10.12 -6.38 -1.46
N MET A 306 9.67 -7.29 -0.59
CA MET A 306 9.11 -6.90 0.71
C MET A 306 10.15 -6.15 1.55
N VAL A 307 11.39 -6.63 1.63
CA VAL A 307 12.47 -5.90 2.32
C VAL A 307 12.69 -4.54 1.67
N SER A 308 12.75 -4.47 0.34
CA SER A 308 12.91 -3.20 -0.36
C SER A 308 11.78 -2.22 -0.06
N LEU A 309 10.52 -2.66 -0.09
CA LEU A 309 9.36 -1.82 0.22
C LEU A 309 9.32 -1.39 1.69
N PHE A 310 9.51 -2.32 2.64
CA PHE A 310 9.31 -2.01 4.06
C PHE A 310 10.53 -1.34 4.73
N LEU A 311 11.73 -1.50 4.16
CA LEU A 311 12.97 -1.03 4.78
C LEU A 311 13.75 -0.10 3.85
N THR A 312 14.19 -0.58 2.68
CA THR A 312 15.06 0.22 1.79
C THR A 312 14.37 1.49 1.30
N GLN A 313 13.08 1.40 0.97
CA GLN A 313 12.29 2.50 0.44
C GLN A 313 12.17 3.68 1.43
N VAL A 314 12.21 3.41 2.74
CA VAL A 314 12.21 4.47 3.77
C VAL A 314 13.43 5.39 3.60
N PHE A 315 14.60 4.80 3.35
CA PHE A 315 15.84 5.54 3.15
C PHE A 315 15.93 6.15 1.74
N ILE A 316 15.36 5.49 0.72
CA ILE A 316 15.22 6.10 -0.61
C ILE A 316 14.36 7.36 -0.51
N PHE A 317 13.24 7.35 0.22
CA PHE A 317 12.43 8.55 0.43
C PHE A 317 13.14 9.61 1.24
N PHE A 318 14.09 9.23 2.10
CA PHE A 318 14.88 10.17 2.87
C PHE A 318 15.85 10.91 1.96
N GLN A 319 16.54 10.19 1.08
CA GLN A 319 17.56 10.77 0.21
C GLN A 319 16.95 11.44 -1.03
N ALA A 320 16.02 10.76 -1.70
CA ALA A 320 15.49 11.15 -3.01
C ALA A 320 14.10 11.79 -2.95
N GLN A 321 13.46 11.87 -1.77
CA GLN A 321 12.13 12.44 -1.60
C GLN A 321 11.13 11.91 -2.64
N PHE A 322 10.41 12.78 -3.35
CA PHE A 322 9.40 12.40 -4.33
C PHE A 322 9.96 11.62 -5.54
N TRP A 323 11.26 11.73 -5.86
CA TRP A 323 11.88 10.88 -6.89
C TRP A 323 11.82 9.39 -6.52
N GLY A 324 11.77 9.07 -5.23
CA GLY A 324 11.57 7.71 -4.73
C GLY A 324 10.24 7.08 -5.13
N LEU A 325 9.23 7.86 -5.54
CA LEU A 325 7.92 7.35 -5.96
C LEU A 325 8.00 6.47 -7.21
N ALA A 326 8.86 6.80 -8.17
CA ALA A 326 9.03 6.01 -9.39
C ALA A 326 9.51 4.57 -9.04
N GLY A 327 10.51 4.47 -8.15
CA GLY A 327 10.99 3.20 -7.63
C GLY A 327 9.91 2.42 -6.87
N LEU A 328 9.15 3.09 -6.01
CA LEU A 328 8.03 2.49 -5.27
C LEU A 328 7.00 1.85 -6.22
N ILE A 329 6.58 2.57 -7.25
CA ILE A 329 5.61 2.06 -8.23
C ILE A 329 6.14 0.81 -8.92
N ILE A 330 7.41 0.81 -9.35
CA ILE A 330 8.04 -0.37 -9.97
C ILE A 330 8.03 -1.55 -9.00
N TYR A 331 8.45 -1.35 -7.74
CA TYR A 331 8.46 -2.42 -6.74
C TYR A 331 7.05 -2.95 -6.42
N LEU A 332 6.03 -2.08 -6.36
CA LEU A 332 4.65 -2.50 -6.15
C LEU A 332 4.12 -3.32 -7.34
N LEU A 333 4.42 -2.92 -8.58
CA LEU A 333 4.06 -3.70 -9.77
C LEU A 333 4.74 -5.07 -9.73
N VAL A 334 6.07 -5.11 -9.56
CA VAL A 334 6.84 -6.35 -9.43
C VAL A 334 6.29 -7.24 -8.31
N TYR A 335 5.92 -6.66 -7.17
CA TYR A 335 5.30 -7.39 -6.06
C TYR A 335 3.98 -8.08 -6.45
N VAL A 336 3.08 -7.35 -7.11
CA VAL A 336 1.80 -7.90 -7.60
C VAL A 336 2.05 -9.00 -8.64
N ALA A 337 3.07 -8.83 -9.51
CA ALA A 337 3.46 -9.85 -10.48
C ALA A 337 3.90 -11.14 -9.80
N LEU A 338 4.82 -11.03 -8.84
CA LEU A 338 5.38 -12.16 -8.12
C LEU A 338 4.28 -12.93 -7.40
N ARG A 339 3.36 -12.25 -6.73
CA ARG A 339 2.20 -12.91 -6.09
C ARG A 339 1.35 -13.69 -7.09
N TYR A 340 1.08 -13.10 -8.25
CA TYR A 340 0.30 -13.78 -9.29
C TYR A 340 1.03 -15.02 -9.84
N ILE A 341 2.32 -14.89 -10.14
CA ILE A 341 3.15 -16.00 -10.64
C ILE A 341 3.26 -17.12 -9.59
N ILE A 342 3.50 -16.78 -8.33
CA ILE A 342 3.59 -17.75 -7.22
C ILE A 342 2.27 -18.52 -7.08
N ALA A 343 1.12 -17.83 -7.13
CA ALA A 343 -0.18 -18.48 -7.05
C ALA A 343 -0.39 -19.49 -8.19
N ARG A 344 -0.02 -19.12 -9.42
CA ARG A 344 -0.13 -20.00 -10.60
C ARG A 344 0.83 -21.19 -10.53
N GLU A 345 2.08 -20.99 -10.14
CA GLU A 345 3.07 -22.06 -10.01
C GLU A 345 2.71 -23.02 -8.87
N ARG A 346 2.02 -22.55 -7.81
CA ARG A 346 1.45 -23.44 -6.78
C ARG A 346 0.39 -24.37 -7.36
N LEU A 347 -0.55 -23.82 -8.14
CA LEU A 347 -1.61 -24.63 -8.77
C LEU A 347 -1.02 -25.65 -9.75
N ALA A 348 -0.10 -25.24 -10.62
CA ALA A 348 0.57 -26.14 -11.57
C ALA A 348 1.47 -27.21 -10.90
N GLY A 349 1.92 -26.96 -9.67
CA GLY A 349 2.66 -27.93 -8.86
C GLY A 349 1.77 -29.00 -8.22
N VAL A 350 0.51 -28.67 -7.92
CA VAL A 350 -0.50 -29.60 -7.40
C VAL A 350 -0.94 -30.58 -8.49
N ASP A 351 -1.16 -30.09 -9.73
CA ASP A 351 -1.55 -30.92 -10.88
C ASP A 351 -0.48 -31.92 -11.34
N LYS A 352 0.77 -31.80 -10.86
CA LYS A 352 1.85 -32.76 -11.16
C LYS A 352 2.03 -33.84 -10.08
N GLN A 353 1.28 -33.75 -8.99
CA GLN A 353 1.33 -34.70 -7.86
C GLN A 353 0.07 -35.59 -7.78
N VAL A 354 -0.91 -35.34 -8.64
CA VAL A 354 -2.06 -36.21 -8.94
C VAL A 354 -1.76 -36.95 -10.23
#